data_AF-A0A1V4TQ82-F1
#
_entry.id   AF-A0A1V4TQ82-F1
#
_cell.length_a   1.000
_cell.length_b   1.000
_cell.length_c   1.000
_cell.angle_alpha   90.00
_cell.angle_beta   90.00
_cell.angle_gamma   90.00
#
_symmetry.space_group_name_H-M   'P 1'
#
loop_
_entity.id
_entity.type
_entity.pdbx_description
1 polymer ?
#
loop_
_entity_poly.entity_id
_entity_poly.type
_entity_poly.pdbx_seq_one_letter_code
_entity_poly.pdbx_strand_id
1 'polypeptide(L)'
;MTECKECKLKGVCFNLDAGALYRIVEVRDVKHDCKVHEDGVRVVKVEKERMEGVVPKKGAMEGSTVTWEVIKCDRLGCQHYRLCHPLGIDKGHKARISRITGDLECAEGKKLVRVTFE
;
A
#
# COMPACT_ATOMS: atom_id res chain seq x y z
N MET A 1 -22.75 -0.22 -5.38
CA MET A 1 -22.00 0.58 -6.37
C MET A 1 -22.79 0.62 -7.68
N THR A 2 -23.84 1.43 -7.74
CA THR A 2 -24.82 1.41 -8.84
C THR A 2 -24.57 2.58 -9.80
N GLU A 3 -24.14 3.73 -9.30
CA GLU A 3 -23.96 4.96 -10.08
C GLU A 3 -22.84 4.89 -11.12
N CYS A 4 -21.79 4.12 -10.85
CA CYS A 4 -20.66 3.95 -11.77
C CYS A 4 -20.90 2.93 -12.89
N LYS A 5 -22.02 2.17 -12.86
CA LYS A 5 -22.26 1.07 -13.82
C LYS A 5 -22.29 1.56 -15.27
N GLU A 6 -22.91 2.72 -15.50
CA GLU A 6 -23.09 3.34 -16.82
C GLU A 6 -22.13 4.51 -17.08
N CYS A 7 -21.14 4.72 -16.20
CA CYS A 7 -20.20 5.82 -16.34
C CYS A 7 -19.17 5.53 -17.44
N LYS A 8 -19.03 6.45 -18.41
CA LYS A 8 -18.04 6.36 -19.49
C LYS A 8 -16.59 6.34 -18.99
N LEU A 9 -16.33 6.94 -17.82
CA LEU A 9 -15.00 7.02 -17.20
C LEU A 9 -14.71 5.87 -16.24
N LYS A 10 -15.63 4.91 -16.06
CA LYS A 10 -15.47 3.78 -15.13
C LYS A 10 -14.12 3.08 -15.30
N GLY A 11 -13.71 2.79 -16.54
CA GLY A 11 -12.44 2.12 -16.80
C GLY A 11 -11.23 2.88 -16.23
N VAL A 12 -11.22 4.21 -16.35
CA VAL A 12 -10.13 5.06 -15.84
C VAL A 12 -10.18 5.18 -14.31
N CYS A 13 -11.38 5.26 -13.71
CA CYS A 13 -11.53 5.35 -12.26
C CYS A 13 -11.11 4.07 -11.52
N PHE A 14 -11.16 2.90 -12.18
CA PHE A 14 -10.89 1.59 -11.58
C PHE A 14 -9.67 0.89 -12.20
N ASN A 15 -8.74 1.62 -12.81
CA ASN A 15 -7.54 1.05 -13.43
C ASN A 15 -6.36 0.83 -12.47
N LEU A 16 -6.51 1.20 -11.19
CA LEU A 16 -5.47 1.06 -10.17
C LEU A 16 -5.62 -0.27 -9.42
N ASP A 17 -4.49 -0.83 -9.01
CA ASP A 17 -4.45 -2.06 -8.22
C ASP A 17 -4.95 -1.79 -6.80
N ALA A 18 -5.96 -2.54 -6.35
CA ALA A 18 -6.45 -2.46 -4.98
C ALA A 18 -5.31 -2.78 -3.99
N GLY A 19 -5.11 -1.89 -3.02
CA GLY A 19 -4.07 -2.04 -1.99
C GLY A 19 -2.68 -1.56 -2.39
N ALA A 20 -2.44 -1.18 -3.65
CA ALA A 20 -1.16 -0.59 -4.04
C ALA A 20 -1.04 0.88 -3.60
N LEU A 21 0.19 1.30 -3.33
CA LEU A 21 0.53 2.71 -3.11
C LEU A 21 0.82 3.41 -4.44
N TYR A 22 0.29 4.62 -4.57
CA TYR A 22 0.50 5.48 -5.74
C TYR A 22 0.91 6.87 -5.28
N ARG A 23 1.90 7.47 -5.97
CA ARG A 23 2.28 8.87 -5.81
C ARG A 23 1.68 9.68 -6.96
N ILE A 24 1.02 10.78 -6.63
CA ILE A 24 0.59 11.77 -7.62
C ILE A 24 1.82 12.52 -8.11
N VAL A 25 2.06 12.47 -9.43
CA VAL A 25 3.20 13.17 -10.07
C VAL A 25 2.76 14.41 -10.85
N GLU A 26 1.49 14.48 -11.23
CA GLU A 26 0.93 15.63 -11.96
C GLU A 26 -0.57 15.73 -11.67
N VAL A 27 -1.06 16.96 -11.48
CA VAL A 27 -2.48 17.26 -11.38
C VAL A 27 -2.87 18.02 -12.65
N ARG A 28 -3.75 17.43 -13.47
CA ARG A 28 -4.19 18.05 -14.72
C ARG A 28 -5.33 19.01 -14.48
N ASP A 29 -5.42 20.04 -15.31
CA ASP A 29 -6.58 20.94 -15.31
C ASP A 29 -7.75 20.38 -16.15
N VAL A 30 -8.03 19.08 -15.99
CA VAL A 30 -9.18 18.41 -16.59
C VAL A 30 -10.08 17.94 -15.46
N LYS A 31 -11.33 18.40 -15.47
CA LYS A 31 -12.36 18.03 -14.51
C LYS A 31 -13.48 17.26 -15.21
N HIS A 32 -14.10 16.35 -14.48
CA HIS A 32 -15.27 15.59 -14.93
C HIS A 32 -16.32 15.56 -13.83
N ASP A 33 -17.59 15.70 -14.22
CA ASP A 33 -18.71 15.46 -13.32
C ASP A 33 -18.74 14.00 -12.85
N CYS A 34 -19.03 13.80 -11.57
CA CYS A 34 -19.15 12.48 -10.98
C CYS A 34 -20.44 12.38 -10.19
N LYS A 35 -21.23 11.32 -10.40
CA LYS A 35 -22.48 11.10 -9.67
C LYS A 35 -22.26 10.79 -8.18
N VAL A 36 -21.05 10.33 -7.83
CA VAL A 36 -20.67 9.91 -6.47
C VAL A 36 -20.01 11.04 -5.67
N HIS A 37 -19.33 11.97 -6.35
CA HIS A 37 -18.59 13.06 -5.71
C HIS A 37 -19.22 14.39 -6.11
N GLU A 38 -19.75 15.14 -5.13
CA GLU A 38 -20.51 16.39 -5.34
C GLU A 38 -19.72 17.44 -6.15
N ASP A 39 -18.44 17.61 -5.87
CA ASP A 39 -17.55 18.55 -6.59
C ASP A 39 -16.96 18.01 -7.91
N GLY A 40 -17.42 16.83 -8.34
CA GLY A 40 -16.83 16.10 -9.46
C GLY A 40 -15.45 15.52 -9.12
N VAL A 41 -14.66 15.24 -10.16
CA VAL A 41 -13.32 14.64 -10.05
C VAL A 41 -12.33 15.35 -10.95
N ARG A 42 -11.04 15.30 -10.60
CA ARG A 42 -9.94 15.86 -11.38
C ARG A 42 -8.97 14.77 -11.80
N VAL A 43 -8.47 14.86 -13.03
CA VAL A 43 -7.53 13.89 -13.59
C VAL A 43 -6.14 14.12 -12.99
N VAL A 44 -5.52 13.03 -12.52
CA VAL A 44 -4.15 13.02 -12.01
C VAL A 44 -3.32 11.98 -12.76
N LYS A 45 -2.02 12.25 -12.90
CA LYS A 45 -1.04 11.25 -13.27
C LYS A 45 -0.45 10.67 -11.99
N VAL A 46 -0.39 9.35 -11.91
CA VAL A 46 0.18 8.63 -10.77
C VAL A 46 1.26 7.66 -11.22
N GLU A 47 2.21 7.40 -10.34
CA GLU A 47 3.19 6.34 -10.47
C GLU A 47 3.05 5.38 -9.29
N LYS A 48 3.22 4.07 -9.55
CA LYS A 48 3.16 3.04 -8.49
C LYS A 48 4.39 3.20 -7.61
N GLU A 49 4.17 3.37 -6.32
CA GLU A 49 5.24 3.56 -5.35
C GLU A 49 5.56 2.23 -4.65
N ARG A 50 6.85 2.01 -4.37
CA ARG A 50 7.26 0.84 -3.60
C ARG A 50 6.75 0.93 -2.18
N MET A 51 6.20 -0.17 -1.69
CA MET A 51 5.74 -0.26 -0.31
C MET A 51 6.90 -0.64 0.60
N GLU A 52 6.99 0.01 1.75
CA GLU A 52 7.92 -0.37 2.82
C GLU A 52 7.16 -1.01 3.97
N GLY A 53 7.77 -2.00 4.61
CA GLY A 53 7.20 -2.63 5.79
C GLY A 53 8.24 -3.44 6.56
N VAL A 54 7.76 -4.23 7.51
CA VAL A 54 8.60 -5.18 8.24
C VAL A 54 8.06 -6.59 8.16
N VAL A 55 8.97 -7.55 8.07
CA VAL A 55 8.64 -8.98 8.11
C VAL A 55 9.44 -9.68 9.21
N PRO A 56 9.00 -10.84 9.70
CA PRO A 56 9.82 -11.66 10.58
C PRO A 56 11.18 -11.96 9.93
N LYS A 57 12.27 -11.78 10.69
CA LYS A 57 13.64 -12.03 10.19
C LYS A 57 13.82 -13.47 9.70
N LYS A 58 13.10 -14.41 10.33
CA LYS A 58 13.11 -15.82 9.95
C LYS A 58 12.39 -15.99 8.61
N GLY A 59 13.14 -16.33 7.56
CA GLY A 59 12.59 -16.58 6.22
C GLY A 59 12.53 -15.35 5.31
N ALA A 60 12.96 -14.18 5.79
CA ALA A 60 13.13 -13.00 4.95
C ALA A 60 14.38 -13.16 4.07
N MET A 61 14.17 -13.19 2.76
CA MET A 61 15.25 -13.25 1.76
C MET A 61 14.87 -12.34 0.58
N GLU A 62 15.84 -11.62 0.04
CA GLU A 62 15.60 -10.82 -1.16
C GLU A 62 15.19 -11.72 -2.33
N GLY A 63 14.20 -11.27 -3.09
CA GLY A 63 13.59 -12.03 -4.18
C GLY A 63 12.55 -13.06 -3.75
N SER A 64 12.38 -13.35 -2.45
CA SER A 64 11.36 -14.29 -1.97
C SER A 64 9.97 -13.65 -1.92
N THR A 65 8.94 -14.47 -2.18
CA THR A 65 7.54 -14.06 -1.99
C THR A 65 7.13 -14.38 -0.56
N VAL A 66 6.65 -13.37 0.16
CA VAL A 66 6.09 -13.51 1.49
C VAL A 66 4.60 -13.29 1.46
N THR A 67 3.87 -14.09 2.22
CA THR A 67 2.48 -13.79 2.55
C THR A 67 2.52 -12.86 3.75
N TRP A 68 1.97 -11.66 3.60
CA TRP A 68 1.90 -10.69 4.67
C TRP A 68 0.97 -11.18 5.77
N GLU A 69 1.52 -11.28 6.97
CA GLU A 69 0.78 -11.57 8.20
C GLU A 69 0.90 -10.38 9.14
N VAL A 70 -0.24 -9.98 9.71
CA VAL A 70 -0.29 -8.87 10.66
C VAL A 70 0.59 -9.18 11.87
N ILE A 71 1.54 -8.29 12.15
CA ILE A 71 2.34 -8.37 13.36
C ILE A 71 1.45 -7.95 14.53
N LYS A 72 0.98 -8.93 15.31
CA LYS A 72 0.18 -8.71 16.52
C LYS A 72 0.95 -7.83 17.50
N CYS A 73 0.68 -6.53 17.56
CA CYS A 73 1.38 -5.55 18.39
C CYS A 73 0.37 -4.55 18.95
N ASP A 74 0.24 -4.49 20.27
CA ASP A 74 -0.76 -3.65 20.94
C ASP A 74 -0.26 -2.23 21.23
N ARG A 75 0.99 -1.92 20.84
CA ARG A 75 1.64 -0.64 21.10
C ARG A 75 1.37 0.37 19.99
N LEU A 76 0.17 0.96 19.99
CA LEU A 76 -0.28 1.95 19.01
C LEU A 76 0.65 3.18 18.90
N GLY A 77 1.30 3.59 19.99
CA GLY A 77 2.26 4.71 20.01
C GLY A 77 3.67 4.38 19.52
N CYS A 78 3.90 3.20 18.95
CA CYS A 78 5.21 2.81 18.44
C CYS A 78 5.57 3.63 17.19
N GLN A 79 6.77 4.21 17.17
CA GLN A 79 7.28 4.97 16.01
C GLN A 79 7.33 4.13 14.71
N HIS A 80 7.46 2.81 14.86
CA HIS A 80 7.50 1.85 13.75
C HIS A 80 6.13 1.24 13.42
N TYR A 81 5.05 1.68 14.05
CA TYR A 81 3.72 1.05 13.91
C TYR A 81 3.27 0.97 12.45
N ARG A 82 3.51 2.03 11.65
CA ARG A 82 3.18 2.09 10.22
C ARG A 82 3.99 1.13 9.34
N LEU A 83 5.15 0.67 9.80
CA LEU A 83 5.92 -0.38 9.10
C LEU A 83 5.35 -1.77 9.38
N CYS A 84 4.83 -1.98 10.59
CA CYS A 84 4.15 -3.22 10.99
C CYS A 84 2.72 -3.32 10.43
N HIS A 85 2.11 -2.18 10.14
CA HIS A 85 0.77 -2.04 9.60
C HIS A 85 0.79 -1.05 8.41
N PRO A 86 1.44 -1.43 7.30
CA PRO A 86 1.51 -0.60 6.10
C PRO A 86 0.11 -0.46 5.49
N LEU A 87 -0.17 0.71 4.93
CA LEU A 87 -1.44 1.00 4.27
C LEU A 87 -1.54 0.17 2.98
N GLY A 88 -2.72 -0.40 2.74
CA GLY A 88 -3.02 -1.14 1.50
C GLY A 88 -2.62 -2.61 1.49
N ILE A 89 -1.95 -3.10 2.55
CA ILE A 89 -1.61 -4.53 2.67
C ILE A 89 -2.53 -5.19 3.70
N ASP A 90 -3.49 -5.95 3.20
CA ASP A 90 -4.35 -6.80 4.02
C ASP A 90 -3.70 -8.15 4.37
N LYS A 91 -4.24 -8.79 5.41
CA LYS A 91 -3.84 -10.16 5.78
C LYS A 91 -3.99 -11.11 4.58
N GLY A 92 -2.93 -11.84 4.27
CA GLY A 92 -2.92 -12.80 3.15
C GLY A 92 -2.44 -12.22 1.82
N HIS A 93 -2.15 -10.92 1.76
CA HIS A 93 -1.53 -10.31 0.59
C HIS A 93 -0.15 -10.91 0.34
N LYS A 94 0.13 -11.32 -0.90
CA LYS A 94 1.44 -11.87 -1.29
C LYS A 94 2.25 -10.77 -1.96
N ALA A 95 3.39 -10.46 -1.38
CA ALA A 95 4.32 -9.47 -1.92
C ALA A 95 5.72 -10.07 -2.05
N ARG A 96 6.47 -9.63 -3.06
CA ARG A 96 7.86 -10.05 -3.24
C ARG A 96 8.78 -9.07 -2.54
N ILE A 97 9.72 -9.57 -1.76
CA ILE A 97 10.74 -8.74 -1.12
C ILE A 97 11.72 -8.30 -2.21
N SER A 98 11.72 -7.02 -2.55
CA SER A 98 12.69 -6.45 -3.49
C SER A 98 14.02 -6.19 -2.82
N ARG A 99 14.00 -5.67 -1.58
CA ARG A 99 15.21 -5.33 -0.83
C ARG A 99 15.01 -5.45 0.67
N ILE A 100 16.05 -5.87 1.39
CA ILE A 100 16.12 -5.82 2.86
C ILE A 100 17.00 -4.63 3.28
N THR A 101 16.45 -3.68 4.04
CA THR A 101 17.14 -2.45 4.44
C THR A 101 17.80 -2.53 5.82
N GLY A 102 17.50 -3.55 6.61
CA GLY A 102 18.19 -3.83 7.88
C GLY A 102 17.26 -4.33 8.99
N ASP A 103 17.84 -4.59 10.16
CA ASP A 103 17.09 -4.97 11.36
C ASP A 103 16.24 -3.81 11.90
N LEU A 104 15.09 -4.15 12.47
CA LEU A 104 14.24 -3.21 13.19
C LEU A 104 14.24 -3.51 14.68
N GLU A 105 14.60 -2.51 15.46
CA GLU A 105 14.51 -2.57 16.93
C GLU A 105 13.04 -2.48 17.36
N CYS A 106 12.46 -3.64 17.65
CA CYS A 106 11.10 -3.75 18.15
C CYS A 106 11.09 -3.62 19.68
N ALA A 107 10.32 -2.67 20.20
CA ALA A 107 10.17 -2.48 21.64
C ALA A 107 9.47 -3.66 22.37
N GLU A 108 8.84 -4.58 21.62
CA GLU A 108 8.31 -5.85 22.14
C GLU A 108 9.29 -7.03 21.97
N GLY A 109 10.52 -6.80 21.53
CA GLY A 109 11.55 -7.83 21.39
C GLY A 109 11.39 -8.74 20.17
N LYS A 110 10.48 -8.45 19.24
CA LYS A 110 10.30 -9.24 18.01
C LYS A 110 11.48 -9.03 17.05
N LYS A 111 11.96 -10.14 16.48
CA LYS A 111 13.04 -10.12 15.46
C LYS A 111 12.46 -9.78 14.08
N LEU A 112 12.52 -8.51 13.72
CA LEU A 112 11.94 -7.96 12.50
C LEU A 112 13.02 -7.34 11.61
N VAL A 113 12.83 -7.43 10.30
CA VAL A 113 13.66 -6.73 9.31
C VAL A 113 12.81 -5.80 8.47
N ARG A 114 13.35 -4.64 8.13
CA ARG A 114 12.73 -3.68 7.21
C ARG A 114 12.94 -4.16 5.78
N VAL A 115 11.88 -4.06 4.99
CA VAL A 115 11.86 -4.52 3.61
C VAL A 115 11.14 -3.54 2.72
N THR A 116 11.56 -3.52 1.46
CA THR A 116 10.85 -2.86 0.36
C THR A 116 10.23 -3.95 -0.51
N PHE A 117 8.93 -3.82 -0.79
CA PHE A 117 8.18 -4.73 -1.65
C PHE A 117 8.23 -4.28 -3.12
N GLU A 118 8.13 -5.26 -4.01
CA GLU A 118 7.90 -5.08 -5.46
C GLU A 118 6.41 -5.21 -5.81
#